data_AF-A0A2A2LM19-F1
#
_entry.id   AF-A0A2A2LM19-F1
#
_cell.length_a   1.000
_cell.length_b   1.000
_cell.length_c   1.000
_cell.angle_alpha   90.00
_cell.angle_beta   90.00
_cell.angle_gamma   90.00
#
_symmetry.space_group_name_H-M   'P 1'
#
loop_
_entity.id
_entity.type
_entity.pdbx_description
1 polymer ?
#
loop_
_entity_poly.entity_id
_entity_poly.type
_entity_poly.pdbx_seq_one_letter_code
_entity_poly.pdbx_strand_id
1 'polypeptide(L)'
;MRWLLSVVTLLCLHSVVRSQQAAFKCYQCNSIMHPECDENLNEKYLKICGVKSFGNQKGVAAIGCRVTRQHANGESSIIRECAYNGKDVDGRSNKGSMGVSRVFSQCSDKAGCNSVSSISYFVSISFVLLIFISRFF
;
A
#
# COMPACT_ATOMS: atom_id res chain seq x y z
N MET A 1 34.20 11.68 35.39
CA MET A 1 33.80 12.75 34.44
C MET A 1 34.13 12.46 32.98
N ARG A 2 35.31 11.92 32.61
CA ARG A 2 35.66 11.60 31.20
C ARG A 2 34.74 10.54 30.54
N TRP A 3 34.26 9.55 31.29
CA TRP A 3 33.32 8.54 30.80
C TRP A 3 31.91 9.09 30.50
N LEU A 4 31.43 10.04 31.29
CA LEU A 4 30.14 10.69 31.07
C LEU A 4 30.15 11.51 29.77
N LEU A 5 31.24 12.22 29.49
CA LEU A 5 31.43 12.96 28.24
C LEU A 5 31.45 12.03 27.02
N SER A 6 32.14 10.88 27.09
CA SER A 6 32.17 9.90 25.99
C SER A 6 30.82 9.20 25.75
N VAL A 7 30.05 8.94 26.80
CA VAL A 7 28.70 8.35 26.67
C VAL A 7 27.71 9.35 26.08
N VAL A 8 27.78 10.62 26.51
CA VAL A 8 26.94 11.70 25.97
C VAL A 8 27.25 11.98 24.50
N THR A 9 28.52 11.98 24.09
CA THR A 9 28.86 12.16 22.67
C THR A 9 28.41 11.00 21.80
N LEU A 10 28.54 9.75 22.26
CA LEU A 10 28.02 8.56 21.55
C LEU A 10 26.48 8.55 21.43
N LEU A 11 25.76 8.98 22.47
CA LEU A 11 24.30 9.12 22.45
C LEU A 11 23.83 10.25 21.51
N CYS A 12 24.55 11.38 21.48
CA CYS A 12 24.26 12.47 20.54
C CYS A 12 24.50 12.05 19.07
N LEU A 13 25.56 11.28 18.79
CA LEU A 13 25.85 10.74 17.45
C LEU A 13 24.76 9.77 16.95
N HIS A 14 24.13 9.00 17.84
CA HIS A 14 22.99 8.12 17.49
C HIS A 14 21.68 8.88 17.24
N SER A 15 21.49 10.08 17.80
CA SER A 15 20.28 10.87 17.58
C SER A 15 20.21 11.57 16.20
N VAL A 16 21.32 11.59 15.46
CA VAL A 16 21.42 12.17 14.09
C VAL A 16 21.12 11.13 13.00
N VAL A 17 20.58 9.96 13.37
CA VAL A 17 20.19 8.92 12.41
C VAL A 17 18.91 9.33 11.68
N ARG A 18 19.14 10.10 10.60
CA ARG A 18 18.36 10.16 9.34
C ARG A 18 16.86 9.98 9.50
N SER A 19 16.14 11.08 9.62
CA SER A 19 14.80 11.20 9.04
C SER A 19 14.90 11.28 7.50
N GLN A 20 15.38 10.22 6.85
CA GLN A 20 15.07 10.03 5.43
C GLN A 20 13.62 9.59 5.40
N GLN A 21 12.70 10.53 5.14
CA GLN A 21 11.36 10.17 4.69
C GLN A 21 11.55 9.48 3.34
N ALA A 22 11.73 8.15 3.39
CA ALA A 22 11.78 7.32 2.21
C ALA A 22 10.50 7.60 1.43
N ALA A 23 10.64 8.09 0.21
CA ALA A 23 9.49 8.34 -0.64
C ALA A 23 8.73 7.01 -0.83
N PHE A 24 7.42 7.02 -0.56
CA PHE A 24 6.58 5.84 -0.73
C PHE A 24 6.70 5.30 -2.16
N LYS A 25 6.66 3.98 -2.32
CA LYS A 25 6.55 3.32 -3.62
C LYS A 25 5.19 2.66 -3.69
N CYS A 26 4.39 2.99 -4.68
CA CYS A 26 3.03 2.49 -4.84
C CYS A 26 2.80 2.05 -6.28
N TYR A 27 1.89 1.10 -6.49
CA TYR A 27 1.39 0.85 -7.82
C TYR A 27 0.57 2.05 -8.31
N GLN A 28 0.86 2.52 -9.52
CA GLN A 28 0.25 3.70 -10.14
C GLN A 28 -0.32 3.32 -11.51
N CYS A 29 -1.61 2.99 -11.58
CA CYS A 29 -2.29 2.53 -12.80
C CYS A 29 -3.80 2.74 -12.74
N ASN A 30 -4.46 2.67 -13.91
CA ASN A 30 -5.91 2.73 -14.09
C ASN A 30 -6.35 1.59 -15.02
N SER A 31 -7.29 0.75 -14.57
CA SER A 31 -7.74 -0.43 -15.32
C SER A 31 -8.45 -0.11 -16.65
N ILE A 32 -9.00 1.10 -16.82
CA ILE A 32 -9.62 1.52 -18.09
C ILE A 32 -8.57 1.64 -19.20
N MET A 33 -7.39 2.19 -18.86
CA MET A 33 -6.29 2.36 -19.81
C MET A 33 -5.33 1.18 -19.84
N HIS A 34 -5.27 0.44 -18.74
CA HIS A 34 -4.30 -0.63 -18.50
C HIS A 34 -5.02 -1.83 -17.87
N PRO A 35 -5.64 -2.72 -18.67
CA PRO A 35 -6.40 -3.86 -18.17
C PRO A 35 -5.61 -4.73 -17.18
N GLU A 36 -4.30 -4.83 -17.36
CA GLU A 36 -3.41 -5.59 -16.48
C GLU A 36 -3.32 -4.99 -15.05
N CYS A 37 -3.78 -3.75 -14.84
CA CYS A 37 -3.90 -3.16 -13.53
C CYS A 37 -4.87 -3.98 -12.66
N ASP A 38 -5.92 -4.57 -13.22
CA ASP A 38 -6.87 -5.40 -12.44
C ASP A 38 -6.35 -6.83 -12.27
N GLU A 39 -6.05 -7.50 -13.37
CA GLU A 39 -5.83 -8.94 -13.40
C GLU A 39 -4.39 -9.37 -13.07
N ASN A 40 -3.39 -8.64 -13.56
CA ASN A 40 -1.98 -9.07 -13.54
C ASN A 40 -1.05 -7.88 -13.30
N LEU A 41 -1.07 -7.38 -12.06
CA LEU A 41 -0.38 -6.16 -11.68
C LEU A 41 1.15 -6.29 -11.83
N ASN A 42 1.68 -5.64 -12.86
CA ASN A 42 3.10 -5.71 -13.22
C ASN A 42 3.95 -4.68 -12.43
N GLU A 43 5.18 -5.04 -12.08
CA GLU A 43 6.15 -4.16 -11.40
C GLU A 43 6.44 -2.84 -12.13
N LYS A 44 6.25 -2.77 -13.45
CA LYS A 44 6.37 -1.51 -14.23
C LYS A 44 5.47 -0.38 -13.70
N TYR A 45 4.41 -0.73 -12.97
CA TYR A 45 3.51 0.23 -12.33
C TYR A 45 3.94 0.63 -10.93
N LEU A 46 4.90 -0.05 -10.31
CA LEU A 46 5.43 0.29 -9.00
C LEU A 46 6.38 1.47 -9.12
N LYS A 47 5.90 2.66 -8.75
CA LYS A 47 6.60 3.93 -8.95
C LYS A 47 6.74 4.69 -7.63
N ILE A 48 7.81 5.47 -7.52
CA ILE A 48 8.04 6.36 -6.39
C ILE A 48 6.96 7.47 -6.40
N CYS A 49 6.43 7.77 -5.23
CA CYS A 49 5.48 8.84 -5.00
C CYS A 49 6.22 10.17 -4.88
N GLY A 50 6.05 11.04 -5.89
CA GLY A 50 6.54 12.42 -5.82
C GLY A 50 5.70 13.30 -4.91
N VAL A 51 6.20 14.50 -4.59
CA VAL A 51 5.40 15.54 -3.93
C VAL A 51 4.37 16.13 -4.89
N LYS A 52 3.18 16.48 -4.39
CA LYS A 52 2.13 17.15 -5.19
C LYS A 52 1.66 18.42 -4.50
N SER A 53 1.11 19.34 -5.28
CA SER A 53 0.48 20.56 -4.75
C SER A 53 -1.02 20.48 -4.99
N PHE A 54 -1.81 20.81 -3.96
CA PHE A 54 -3.28 20.76 -3.97
C PHE A 54 -3.82 22.12 -3.55
N GLY A 55 -4.42 22.86 -4.49
CA GLY A 55 -4.96 24.20 -4.23
C GLY A 55 -3.93 25.09 -3.51
N ASN A 56 -4.22 25.43 -2.25
CA ASN A 56 -3.36 26.29 -1.41
C ASN A 56 -2.19 25.55 -0.74
N GLN A 57 -2.16 24.23 -0.76
CA GLN A 57 -1.09 23.42 -0.14
C GLN A 57 -0.05 23.03 -1.18
N LYS A 58 1.18 23.51 -1.03
CA LYS A 58 2.31 23.18 -1.92
C LYS A 58 3.21 22.14 -1.31
N GLY A 59 3.73 21.22 -2.14
CA GLY A 59 4.77 20.27 -1.71
C GLY A 59 4.29 19.19 -0.72
N VAL A 60 3.05 18.73 -0.85
CA VAL A 60 2.50 17.65 -0.03
C VAL A 60 3.16 16.33 -0.42
N ALA A 61 3.86 15.72 0.54
CA ALA A 61 4.42 14.39 0.40
C ALA A 61 3.32 13.32 0.49
N ALA A 62 3.53 12.19 -0.17
CA ALA A 62 2.64 11.04 -0.01
C ALA A 62 2.75 10.47 1.41
N ILE A 63 1.63 9.98 1.92
CA ILE A 63 1.50 9.37 3.25
C ILE A 63 1.20 7.85 3.17
N GLY A 64 1.09 7.31 1.96
CA GLY A 64 0.81 5.88 1.73
C GLY A 64 0.39 5.60 0.29
N CYS A 65 -0.20 4.43 0.08
CA CYS A 65 -0.78 4.00 -1.19
C CYS A 65 -2.30 3.88 -1.06
N ARG A 66 -3.02 4.06 -2.18
CA ARG A 66 -4.48 3.93 -2.25
C ARG A 66 -4.88 3.01 -3.40
N VAL A 67 -5.93 2.21 -3.17
CA VAL A 67 -6.72 1.53 -4.21
C VAL A 67 -8.13 2.10 -4.16
N THR A 68 -8.63 2.55 -5.30
CA THR A 68 -10.02 2.98 -5.46
C THR A 68 -10.70 2.09 -6.49
N ARG A 69 -11.74 1.38 -6.07
CA ARG A 69 -12.67 0.67 -6.94
C ARG A 69 -13.87 1.57 -7.14
N GLN A 70 -14.16 1.93 -8.38
CA GLN A 70 -15.30 2.78 -8.69
C GLN A 70 -16.17 2.13 -9.75
N HIS A 71 -17.46 2.32 -9.61
CA HIS A 71 -18.46 1.95 -10.59
C HIS A 71 -19.23 3.20 -10.98
N ALA A 72 -19.28 3.51 -12.27
CA ALA A 72 -20.02 4.64 -12.81
C ALA A 72 -20.56 4.29 -14.20
N ASN A 73 -21.81 4.66 -14.48
CA ASN A 73 -22.46 4.44 -15.77
C ASN A 73 -22.39 2.98 -16.29
N GLY A 74 -22.47 1.99 -15.39
CA GLY A 74 -22.41 0.58 -15.74
C GLY A 74 -20.99 0.01 -15.93
N GLU A 75 -19.96 0.85 -15.83
CA GLU A 75 -18.57 0.44 -15.98
C GLU A 75 -17.85 0.46 -14.63
N SER A 76 -17.04 -0.58 -14.36
CA SER A 76 -16.21 -0.70 -13.17
C SER A 76 -14.75 -0.43 -13.51
N SER A 77 -14.04 0.28 -12.64
CA SER A 77 -12.61 0.52 -12.79
C SER A 77 -11.87 0.48 -11.45
N ILE A 78 -10.59 0.14 -11.54
CA ILE A 78 -9.66 0.15 -10.42
C ILE A 78 -8.57 1.18 -10.72
N ILE A 79 -8.38 2.09 -9.77
CA ILE A 79 -7.33 3.10 -9.79
C ILE A 79 -6.41 2.82 -8.60
N ARG A 80 -5.12 2.67 -8.89
CA ARG A 80 -4.06 2.57 -7.88
C ARG A 80 -3.20 3.80 -7.96
N GLU A 81 -2.95 4.44 -6.82
CA GLU A 81 -2.20 5.70 -6.76
C GLU A 81 -1.54 5.92 -5.39
N CYS A 82 -0.73 6.97 -5.30
CA CYS A 82 -0.19 7.46 -4.04
C CYS A 82 -1.26 8.23 -3.26
N ALA A 83 -1.35 8.02 -1.95
CA ALA A 83 -2.21 8.76 -1.05
C ALA A 83 -1.47 9.97 -0.49
N TYR A 84 -2.11 11.15 -0.53
CA TYR A 84 -1.55 12.40 0.00
C TYR A 84 -2.36 12.97 1.17
N ASN A 85 -3.45 12.30 1.53
CA ASN A 85 -4.37 12.71 2.58
C ASN A 85 -5.12 11.51 3.15
N GLY A 86 -5.82 11.74 4.26
CA GLY A 86 -6.59 10.70 4.94
C GLY A 86 -5.74 9.86 5.89
N LYS A 87 -6.33 8.76 6.35
CA LYS A 87 -5.69 7.76 7.21
C LYS A 87 -5.79 6.41 6.51
N ASP A 88 -5.03 5.45 7.00
CA ASP A 88 -5.18 4.06 6.59
C ASP A 88 -6.59 3.58 6.93
N VAL A 89 -7.27 3.05 5.92
CA VAL A 89 -8.66 2.60 5.97
C VAL A 89 -8.80 1.42 5.03
N ASP A 90 -9.68 0.49 5.34
CA ASP A 90 -10.04 -0.58 4.44
C ASP A 90 -11.52 -0.52 4.06
N GLY A 91 -11.82 -0.60 2.77
CA GLY A 91 -13.18 -0.71 2.27
C GLY A 91 -14.08 0.50 2.51
N ARG A 92 -13.51 1.71 2.66
CA ARG A 92 -14.33 2.91 2.89
C ARG A 92 -15.14 3.24 1.63
N SER A 93 -16.46 3.15 1.75
CA SER A 93 -17.39 3.44 0.66
C SER A 93 -17.85 4.89 0.69
N ASN A 94 -17.73 5.56 -0.45
CA ASN A 94 -18.38 6.82 -0.77
C ASN A 94 -19.37 6.56 -1.91
N LYS A 95 -20.66 6.47 -1.59
CA LYS A 95 -21.72 6.39 -2.60
C LYS A 95 -22.01 7.82 -3.10
N GLY A 96 -21.96 8.01 -4.41
CA GLY A 96 -22.30 9.28 -5.05
C GLY A 96 -23.79 9.33 -5.39
N SER A 97 -24.12 9.99 -6.51
CA SER A 97 -25.45 9.93 -7.13
C SER A 97 -25.85 8.51 -7.52
N MET A 98 -27.13 8.28 -7.84
CA MET A 98 -27.62 7.00 -8.36
C MET A 98 -26.72 6.48 -9.51
N GLY A 99 -26.26 5.24 -9.38
CA GLY A 99 -25.39 4.59 -10.37
C GLY A 99 -23.89 4.88 -10.22
N VAL A 100 -23.47 5.68 -9.23
CA VAL A 100 -22.05 5.94 -8.93
C VAL A 100 -21.69 5.45 -7.54
N SER A 101 -20.76 4.50 -7.46
CA SER A 101 -20.20 4.03 -6.20
C SER A 101 -18.67 4.05 -6.24
N ARG A 102 -18.04 4.43 -5.13
CA ARG A 102 -16.60 4.35 -4.95
C ARG A 102 -16.29 3.68 -3.63
N VAL A 103 -15.36 2.75 -3.63
CA VAL A 103 -14.82 2.10 -2.44
C VAL A 103 -13.32 2.25 -2.51
N PHE A 104 -12.71 2.76 -1.45
CA PHE A 104 -11.26 2.91 -1.40
C PHE A 104 -10.66 2.31 -0.13
N SER A 105 -9.46 1.77 -0.29
CA SER A 105 -8.59 1.33 0.80
C SER A 105 -7.27 2.08 0.70
N GLN A 106 -6.67 2.38 1.85
CA GLN A 106 -5.40 3.09 1.98
C GLN A 106 -4.51 2.37 3.00
N CYS A 107 -3.23 2.27 2.69
CA CYS A 107 -2.23 1.56 3.47
C CYS A 107 -0.88 2.29 3.43
N SER A 108 -0.09 2.14 4.48
CA SER A 108 1.26 2.72 4.60
C SER A 108 2.31 1.74 5.16
N ASP A 109 1.94 0.46 5.32
CA ASP A 109 2.72 -0.59 5.97
C ASP A 109 3.95 -1.04 5.17
N LYS A 110 3.88 -1.03 3.84
CA LYS A 110 4.97 -1.46 2.96
C LYS A 110 4.90 -0.82 1.56
N ALA A 111 6.03 -0.86 0.86
CA ALA A 111 6.06 -0.52 -0.56
C ALA A 111 5.11 -1.43 -1.36
N GLY A 112 4.29 -0.83 -2.22
CA GLY A 112 3.34 -1.56 -3.05
C GLY A 112 2.21 -2.23 -2.26
N CYS A 113 1.89 -1.79 -1.04
CA CYS A 113 0.81 -2.35 -0.23
C CYS A 113 -0.57 -2.30 -0.92
N ASN A 114 -0.72 -1.45 -1.94
CA ASN A 114 -1.91 -1.34 -2.79
C ASN A 114 -1.92 -2.36 -3.95
N SER A 115 -1.13 -3.44 -3.86
CA SER A 115 -1.13 -4.53 -4.85
C SER A 115 -2.45 -5.30 -4.86
N VAL A 116 -2.60 -6.22 -5.82
CA VAL A 116 -3.64 -7.25 -5.72
C VAL A 116 -3.33 -8.08 -4.47
N SER A 117 -4.32 -8.25 -3.60
CA SER A 117 -4.23 -9.18 -2.48
C SER A 117 -4.23 -10.59 -3.04
N SER A 118 -3.06 -11.20 -3.20
CA SER A 118 -2.95 -12.63 -3.47
C SER A 118 -3.56 -13.35 -2.27
N ILE A 119 -4.69 -14.02 -2.50
CA ILE A 119 -5.21 -14.99 -1.53
C ILE A 119 -4.10 -16.03 -1.36
N SER A 120 -3.39 -15.95 -0.26
CA SER A 120 -2.41 -16.97 0.10
C SER A 120 -3.23 -18.19 0.50
N TYR A 121 -3.42 -19.10 -0.44
CA TYR A 121 -3.92 -20.43 -0.14
C TYR A 121 -2.82 -21.16 0.64
N PHE A 122 -2.75 -20.90 1.96
CA PHE A 122 -2.07 -21.79 2.89
C PHE A 122 -2.89 -23.08 2.96
N VAL A 123 -2.80 -23.91 1.91
CA VAL A 123 -3.25 -25.30 1.99
C VAL A 123 -2.30 -25.96 2.98
N SER A 124 -2.79 -26.15 4.21
CA SER A 124 -2.04 -26.75 5.30
C SER A 124 -1.59 -28.15 4.89
N ILE A 125 -0.30 -28.29 4.59
CA ILE A 125 0.39 -29.55 4.27
C ILE A 125 0.16 -30.61 5.38
N SER A 126 -0.28 -30.20 6.58
CA SER A 126 -0.67 -31.11 7.67
C SER A 126 -1.79 -32.08 7.29
N PHE A 127 -2.77 -31.70 6.46
CA PHE A 127 -3.86 -32.63 6.09
C PHE A 127 -3.38 -33.73 5.14
N VAL A 128 -2.44 -33.44 4.24
CA VAL A 128 -1.88 -34.44 3.32
C VAL A 128 -1.02 -35.44 4.10
N LEU A 129 -0.21 -34.98 5.06
CA LEU A 129 0.60 -35.86 5.91
C LEU A 129 -0.25 -36.76 6.81
N LEU A 130 -1.35 -36.25 7.37
CA LEU A 130 -2.27 -37.06 8.19
C LEU A 130 -2.94 -38.20 7.39
N ILE A 131 -3.34 -37.95 6.14
CA ILE A 131 -3.93 -38.96 5.26
C ILE A 131 -2.90 -40.03 4.85
N PHE A 132 -1.65 -39.62 4.61
CA PHE A 132 -0.56 -40.57 4.31
C PHE A 132 -0.20 -41.44 5.52
N ILE A 133 -0.16 -40.87 6.73
CA ILE A 133 0.16 -41.61 7.96
C ILE A 133 -0.99 -42.58 8.31
N SER A 134 -2.26 -42.18 8.14
CA SER A 134 -3.42 -43.05 8.38
C SER A 134 -3.59 -44.20 7.39
N ARG A 135 -2.80 -44.22 6.30
CA ARG A 135 -2.78 -45.30 5.30
C ARG A 135 -1.63 -46.28 5.52
N PHE A 136 -0.67 -45.93 6.39
CA PHE A 136 0.51 -46.74 6.72
C PHE A 136 0.45 -47.37 8.12
N PHE A 137 -0.59 -47.05 8.90
CA PHE A 137 -0.94 -47.69 10.17
C PHE A 137 -2.25 -48.48 10.02
#